data_AF-A0ABD1KBX7-F1
#
_entry.id   AF-A0ABD1KBX7-F1
#
_cell.length_a   1.000
_cell.length_b   1.000
_cell.length_c   1.000
_cell.angle_alpha   90.00
_cell.angle_beta   90.00
_cell.angle_gamma   90.00
#
_symmetry.space_group_name_H-M   'P 1'
#
loop_
_entity.id
_entity.type
_entity.pdbx_description
1 polymer ?
#
loop_
_entity_poly.entity_id
_entity_poly.type
_entity_poly.pdbx_seq_one_letter_code
_entity_poly.pdbx_strand_id
1 'polypeptide(L)' 'MAAEAEAALEARAKVIAAEGEMNASRALKEASLVIAESPSALQLRYLQMLNSIAAEKNSTIIFPLPMDMLQHFVKN' A
#
# COMPACT_ATOMS: atom_id res chain seq x y z
N MET A 1 10.72 -28.52 30.01
CA MET A 1 9.92 -29.26 29.02
C MET A 1 8.78 -28.43 28.43
N ALA A 2 7.70 -28.07 29.13
CA ALA A 2 6.58 -27.31 28.54
C ALA A 2 7.00 -25.90 28.04
N ALA A 3 7.75 -25.15 28.84
CA ALA A 3 8.24 -23.81 28.47
C ALA A 3 9.23 -23.81 27.29
N GLU A 4 10.00 -24.90 27.11
CA GLU A 4 10.94 -25.04 25.99
C GLU A 4 10.20 -25.34 24.68
N ALA A 5 9.12 -26.13 24.74
CA ALA A 5 8.28 -26.41 23.59
C ALA A 5 7.53 -25.15 23.12
N GLU A 6 7.05 -24.33 24.05
CA GLU A 6 6.40 -23.04 23.75
C GLU A 6 7.40 -22.03 23.16
N ALA A 7 8.60 -21.91 23.74
CA ALA A 7 9.65 -21.05 23.20
C ALA A 7 10.07 -21.45 21.76
N ALA A 8 10.15 -22.76 21.48
CA ALA A 8 10.44 -23.26 20.13
C ALA A 8 9.31 -22.96 19.13
N LEU A 9 8.04 -22.99 19.57
CA LEU A 9 6.89 -22.63 18.74
C LEU A 9 6.90 -21.13 18.42
N GLU A 10 7.11 -20.28 19.41
CA GLU A 10 7.19 -18.83 19.21
C GLU A 10 8.35 -18.44 18.29
N ALA A 11 9.52 -19.05 18.48
CA ALA A 11 10.67 -18.84 17.61
C ALA A 11 10.36 -19.21 16.16
N ARG A 12 9.70 -20.35 15.93
CA ARG A 12 9.26 -20.76 14.57
C ARG A 12 8.22 -19.79 13.99
N ALA A 13 7.26 -19.34 14.79
CA ALA A 13 6.26 -18.37 14.34
C ALA A 13 6.91 -17.05 13.90
N LYS A 14 7.93 -16.57 14.65
CA LYS A 14 8.70 -15.37 14.29
C LYS A 14 9.48 -15.55 12.99
N VAL A 15 10.10 -16.72 12.78
CA VAL A 15 10.80 -17.02 11.52
C VAL A 15 9.83 -17.00 10.34
N ILE A 16 8.68 -17.68 10.46
CA ILE A 16 7.66 -17.72 9.41
C ILE A 16 7.14 -16.31 9.09
N ALA A 17 6.88 -15.50 10.12
CA ALA A 17 6.44 -14.12 9.94
C ALA A 17 7.50 -13.27 9.21
N ALA A 18 8.77 -13.40 9.60
CA ALA A 18 9.87 -12.67 8.95
C ALA A 18 10.07 -13.10 7.49
N GLU A 19 9.96 -14.40 7.19
CA GLU A 19 10.02 -14.92 5.82
C GLU A 19 8.84 -14.44 4.99
N GLY A 20 7.63 -14.44 5.57
CA GLY A 20 6.42 -13.89 4.95
C GLY A 20 6.59 -12.41 4.59
N GLU A 21 7.10 -11.61 5.52
CA GLU A 21 7.35 -10.18 5.32
C GLU A 21 8.40 -9.93 4.22
N MET A 22 9.48 -10.72 4.19
CA MET A 22 10.50 -10.63 3.15
C MET A 22 9.92 -10.95 1.77
N ASN A 23 9.08 -11.99 1.67
CA ASN A 23 8.44 -12.37 0.43
C ASN A 23 7.45 -11.30 -0.05
N ALA A 24 6.62 -10.76 0.86
CA ALA A 24 5.70 -9.66 0.56
C ALA A 24 6.46 -8.41 0.10
N SER A 25 7.53 -8.04 0.79
CA SER A 25 8.38 -6.90 0.44
C SER A 25 9.00 -7.05 -0.96
N ARG A 26 9.48 -8.26 -1.31
CA ARG A 26 10.01 -8.54 -2.66
C ARG A 26 8.94 -8.40 -3.74
N ALA A 27 7.77 -8.97 -3.53
CA ALA A 27 6.66 -8.86 -4.47
C ALA A 27 6.20 -7.40 -4.66
N LEU A 28 6.12 -6.63 -3.57
CA LEU A 28 5.79 -5.21 -3.61
C LEU A 28 6.85 -4.40 -4.37
N LYS A 29 8.14 -4.72 -4.19
CA LYS A 29 9.22 -4.10 -4.95
C LYS A 29 9.08 -4.39 -6.45
N GLU A 30 8.86 -5.64 -6.83
CA GLU A 30 8.68 -6.01 -8.25
C GLU A 30 7.48 -5.28 -8.85
N ALA A 31 6.33 -5.27 -8.15
CA ALA A 31 5.16 -4.51 -8.58
C ALA A 31 5.45 -3.01 -8.73
N SER A 32 6.24 -2.41 -7.83
CA SER A 32 6.62 -1.00 -7.92
C SER A 32 7.49 -0.70 -9.14
N LEU A 33 8.39 -1.62 -9.51
CA LEU A 33 9.24 -1.46 -10.69
C LEU A 33 8.40 -1.52 -11.97
N VAL A 34 7.47 -2.47 -12.06
CA VAL A 34 6.53 -2.58 -13.19
C VAL A 34 5.66 -1.32 -13.32
N ILE A 35 5.14 -0.79 -12.21
CA ILE A 35 4.37 0.47 -12.22
C ILE A 35 5.24 1.63 -12.71
N ALA A 36 6.53 1.66 -12.33
CA ALA A 36 7.44 2.73 -12.73
C ALA A 36 7.79 2.73 -14.23
N GLU A 37 7.58 1.61 -14.95
CA GLU A 37 7.79 1.55 -16.41
C GLU A 37 6.85 2.48 -17.18
N SER A 38 5.68 2.81 -16.61
CA SER A 38 4.72 3.73 -17.22
C SER A 38 4.25 4.78 -16.22
N PRO A 39 4.59 6.07 -16.40
CA PRO A 39 4.17 7.14 -15.50
C PRO A 39 2.65 7.24 -15.31
N SER A 40 1.86 6.86 -16.31
CA SER A 40 0.40 6.85 -16.23
C SER A 40 -0.17 5.71 -15.38
N ALA A 41 0.60 4.64 -15.12
CA ALA A 41 0.14 3.49 -14.34
C ALA A 41 -0.21 3.88 -12.89
N LEU A 42 0.57 4.78 -12.28
CA LEU A 42 0.31 5.25 -10.92
C LEU A 42 -0.99 6.06 -10.85
N GLN A 43 -1.26 6.87 -11.88
CA GLN A 43 -2.52 7.62 -12.01
C GLN A 43 -3.73 6.69 -12.21
N LEU A 44 -3.60 5.64 -13.03
CA LEU A 44 -4.66 4.65 -13.21
C LEU A 44 -4.96 3.89 -11.92
N ARG A 45 -3.93 3.46 -11.18
CA ARG A 45 -4.09 2.79 -9.89
C ARG A 45 -4.76 3.70 -8.86
N TYR A 46 -4.44 5.00 -8.89
CA TYR A 46 -5.12 5.99 -8.06
C TYR A 46 -6.61 6.10 -8.40
N LEU A 47 -6.97 6.17 -9.68
CA LEU A 47 -8.39 6.17 -10.11
C LEU A 47 -9.13 4.89 -9.71
N GLN A 48 -8.47 3.73 -9.81
CA GLN A 48 -9.03 2.46 -9.33
C GLN A 48 -9.29 2.47 -7.82
N MET A 49 -8.35 2.98 -7.03
CA MET A 49 -8.54 3.14 -5.58
C MET A 49 -9.73 4.04 -5.26
N LEU A 50 -9.90 5.15 -5.99
CA LEU A 50 -11.06 6.03 -5.80
C LEU A 50 -12.37 5.31 -6.10
N ASN A 51 -12.42 4.48 -7.14
CA ASN A 51 -13.60 3.67 -7.45
C ASN A 51 -13.91 2.65 -6.34
N SER A 52 -12.88 2.00 -5.79
CA SER A 52 -13.02 1.09 -4.65
C SER A 52 -13.55 1.80 -3.40
N ILE A 53 -13.02 2.98 -3.07
CA ILE A 53 -13.46 3.78 -1.92
C ILE A 53 -14.89 4.29 -2.12
N ALA A 54 -15.24 4.74 -3.33
CA ALA A 54 -16.59 5.23 -3.64
C ALA A 54 -17.66 4.12 -3.56
N ALA A 55 -17.28 2.86 -3.72
CA ALA A 55 -18.18 1.72 -3.53
C ALA A 55 -18.53 1.50 -2.04
N GLU A 56 -17.66 1.89 -1.12
CA GLU A 56 -17.95 1.92 0.32
C GLU A 56 -18.83 3.14 0.62
N LYS A 57 -20.13 2.90 0.82
CA LYS A 57 -21.21 3.91 0.88
C LYS A 57 -21.15 4.94 2.04
N ASN A 58 -20.00 5.17 2.68
CA ASN A 58 -19.91 6.07 3.85
C ASN A 58 -18.55 6.79 4.03
N SER A 59 -17.84 7.07 2.95
CA SER A 59 -16.47 7.60 3.02
C SER A 59 -16.38 9.05 2.57
N THR A 60 -15.97 9.97 3.47
CA THR A 60 -15.49 11.30 3.06
C THR A 60 -14.15 11.15 2.36
N ILE A 61 -14.10 11.39 1.05
CA ILE A 61 -12.87 11.28 0.26
C ILE A 61 -12.09 12.58 0.40
N ILE A 62 -10.96 12.54 1.12
CA ILE A 62 -10.01 13.67 1.16
C ILE A 62 -9.15 13.60 -0.10
N PHE A 63 -9.37 14.56 -0.99
CA PHE A 63 -8.62 14.68 -2.24
C PHE A 63 -7.48 15.70 -2.06
N PRO A 64 -6.22 15.27 -1.93
CA PRO A 64 -5.10 16.20 -1.92
C PRO A 64 -4.94 16.77 -3.33
N LEU A 65 -5.37 18.02 -3.52
CA LEU A 65 -5.09 18.76 -4.75
C LEU A 65 -3.67 19.31 -4.70
N PRO A 66 -2.88 19.15 -5.77
CA PRO A 66 -1.62 19.87 -5.90
C PRO A 66 -1.89 21.37 -5.82
N MET A 67 -1.14 22.08 -4.97
CA MET A 67 -1.29 23.53 -4.81
C MET A 67 -1.12 24.28 -6.14
N ASP A 68 -0.34 23.74 -7.07
CA ASP A 68 -0.14 24.31 -8.41
C ASP A 68 -1.42 24.29 -9.27
N MET A 69 -2.31 23.32 -9.06
CA MET A 69 -3.63 23.31 -9.68
C MET A 69 -4.53 24.38 -9.05
N LEU A 70 -4.44 24.57 -7.74
CA LEU A 70 -5.21 25.59 -7.01
C LEU A 70 -4.75 27.02 -7.33
N GLN A 71 -3.47 27.24 -7.66
CA GLN A 71 -2.95 28.56 -8.05
C GLN A 71 -3.71 29.16 -9.24
N HIS A 72 -4.19 28.34 -10.17
CA HIS A 72 -4.98 28.78 -11.33
C HIS A 72 -6.39 29.25 -10.95
N PHE A 73 -6.90 28.85 -9.78
CA PHE A 73 -8.21 29.27 -9.27
C PHE A 73 -8.12 30.44 -8.28
N VAL A 74 -6.95 30.66 -7.67
CA VAL A 74 -6.74 31.70 -6.65
C VAL A 74 -6.13 32.99 -7.23
N LYS A 75 -5.37 32.91 -8.34
CA LYS A 75 -4.91 34.10 -9.06
C LYS A 75 -5.96 34.56 -10.07
N ASN A 76 -6.91 35.36 -9.60
CA ASN A 76 -7.60 36.37 -10.38
C ASN A 76 -7.17 37.75 -9.90
#